data_AF-A0A2S7Q0X2-F1
#
_entry.id   AF-A0A2S7Q0X2-F1
#
_cell.length_a   1.000
_cell.length_b   1.000
_cell.length_c   1.000
_cell.angle_alpha   90.00
_cell.angle_beta   90.00
_cell.angle_gamma   90.00
#
_symmetry.space_group_name_H-M   'P 1'
#
loop_
_entity.id
_entity.type
_entity.pdbx_description
1 polymer ?
#
loop_
_entity_poly.entity_id
_entity_poly.type
_entity_poly.pdbx_seq_one_letter_code
_entity_poly.pdbx_strand_id
1 'polypeptide(L)'
;MRGANKAPEVKLWKLLFRAPLPTWHKGKLVIIGDAAHPMLPYQGQAGAQAIEDGLALGLLLSHLPPSPPSSPSNPSLPSPLLSSSSSSSETNNHPQFSHSTPSISPTVLEQRLQSFEKVRRNRASAMQMFSNAGQDQGEKVKESARPYVEEGVEVPSNPKEYIEYNFRHDVRKVCEQELRRIGAVSGEV
;
A
#
# COMPACT_ATOMS: atom_id res chain seq x y z
N MET A 1 40.40 -27.85 -5.87
CA MET A 1 39.43 -26.81 -5.48
C MET A 1 39.91 -26.13 -4.19
N ARG A 2 40.40 -24.88 -4.26
CA ARG A 2 40.78 -24.07 -3.08
C ARG A 2 39.90 -22.81 -3.04
N GLY A 3 38.75 -22.89 -2.37
CA GLY A 3 37.82 -21.75 -2.31
C GLY A 3 36.74 -21.80 -1.24
N ALA A 4 36.59 -22.92 -0.53
CA ALA A 4 35.48 -23.12 0.42
C ALA A 4 35.59 -22.35 1.75
N ASN A 5 36.71 -21.66 2.05
CA ASN A 5 36.99 -21.08 3.37
C ASN A 5 36.90 -19.54 3.45
N LYS A 6 36.17 -18.87 2.55
CA LYS A 6 36.04 -17.39 2.59
C LYS A 6 34.88 -16.87 3.45
N ALA A 7 33.90 -17.69 3.79
CA ALA A 7 32.77 -17.31 4.63
C ALA A 7 32.93 -17.95 6.03
N PRO A 8 33.03 -17.16 7.11
CA PRO A 8 33.19 -17.69 8.47
C PRO A 8 31.92 -18.38 8.99
N GLU A 9 30.75 -18.09 8.41
CA GLU A 9 29.46 -18.65 8.80
C GLU A 9 28.52 -18.72 7.60
N VAL A 10 27.77 -19.82 7.47
CA VAL A 10 26.69 -19.99 6.49
C VAL A 10 25.37 -19.98 7.23
N LYS A 11 24.44 -19.11 6.80
CA LYS A 11 23.10 -19.03 7.39
C LYS A 11 22.06 -19.67 6.49
N LEU A 12 21.16 -20.43 7.10
CA LEU A 12 20.00 -21.01 6.43
C LEU A 12 18.76 -20.18 6.74
N TRP A 13 18.10 -19.66 5.70
CA TRP A 13 16.90 -18.85 5.83
C TRP A 13 15.72 -19.54 5.17
N LYS A 14 14.65 -19.79 5.94
CA LYS A 14 13.40 -20.29 5.38
C LYS A 14 12.69 -19.15 4.67
N LEU A 15 12.48 -19.29 3.36
CA LEU A 15 11.72 -18.33 2.58
C LEU A 15 10.22 -18.61 2.73
N LEU A 16 9.45 -17.56 3.01
CA LEU A 16 8.01 -17.64 3.27
C LEU A 16 7.26 -16.67 2.36
N PHE A 17 6.07 -17.08 1.93
CA PHE A 17 5.13 -16.27 1.17
C PHE A 17 3.71 -16.68 1.53
N ARG A 18 2.71 -15.95 1.03
CA ARG A 18 1.29 -16.26 1.22
C ARG A 18 0.51 -15.99 -0.07
N ALA A 19 -0.61 -16.68 -0.25
CA ALA A 19 -1.57 -16.37 -1.31
C ALA A 19 -2.07 -14.92 -1.20
N PRO A 20 -2.39 -14.25 -2.33
CA PRO A 20 -2.92 -12.89 -2.32
C PRO A 20 -4.16 -12.72 -1.43
N LEU A 21 -4.25 -11.57 -0.76
CA LEU A 21 -5.43 -11.26 0.04
C LEU A 21 -6.61 -10.83 -0.84
N PRO A 22 -7.85 -11.15 -0.45
CA PRO A 22 -9.03 -10.68 -1.15
C PRO A 22 -9.24 -9.18 -0.97
N THR A 23 -8.88 -8.62 0.19
CA THR A 23 -9.02 -7.20 0.52
C THR A 23 -7.79 -6.70 1.27
N TRP A 24 -7.46 -5.42 1.08
CA TRP A 24 -6.36 -4.68 1.70
C TRP A 24 -6.85 -3.50 2.54
N HIS A 25 -8.11 -3.08 2.41
CA HIS A 25 -8.69 -2.01 3.21
C HIS A 25 -9.88 -2.47 4.06
N LYS A 26 -10.13 -1.74 5.16
CA LYS A 26 -11.37 -1.83 5.96
C LYS A 26 -11.56 -0.51 6.72
N GLY A 27 -12.61 0.25 6.41
CA GLY A 27 -12.82 1.56 7.03
C GLY A 27 -11.66 2.51 6.71
N LYS A 28 -10.95 2.94 7.76
CA LYS A 28 -9.79 3.85 7.67
C LYS A 28 -8.44 3.12 7.71
N LEU A 29 -8.46 1.79 7.73
CA LEU A 29 -7.25 0.96 7.76
C LEU A 29 -6.92 0.46 6.36
N VAL A 30 -5.64 0.48 6.01
CA VAL A 30 -5.08 -0.16 4.82
C VAL A 30 -3.76 -0.86 5.17
N ILE A 31 -3.46 -1.95 4.48
CA ILE A 31 -2.15 -2.64 4.56
C ILE A 31 -1.37 -2.44 3.27
N ILE A 32 -0.04 -2.35 3.38
CA ILE A 32 0.91 -2.16 2.27
C ILE A 32 2.16 -3.02 2.46
N GLY A 33 2.98 -3.15 1.42
CA GLY A 33 4.24 -3.91 1.48
C GLY A 33 4.02 -5.38 1.87
N ASP A 34 4.97 -5.96 2.60
CA ASP A 34 4.92 -7.37 3.01
C ASP A 34 3.71 -7.74 3.89
N ALA A 35 3.06 -6.77 4.54
CA ALA A 35 1.81 -7.05 5.24
C ALA A 35 0.67 -7.40 4.26
N ALA A 36 0.65 -6.75 3.10
CA ALA A 36 -0.33 -6.94 2.04
C ALA A 36 0.05 -8.09 1.09
N HIS A 37 1.30 -8.09 0.61
CA HIS A 37 1.74 -8.89 -0.53
C HIS A 37 3.12 -9.55 -0.34
N PRO A 38 3.33 -10.36 0.71
CA PRO A 38 4.60 -11.04 0.91
C PRO A 38 4.88 -12.04 -0.23
N MET A 39 6.08 -11.99 -0.77
CA MET A 39 6.50 -12.83 -1.90
C MET A 39 7.93 -13.35 -1.72
N LEU A 40 8.24 -14.44 -2.41
CA LEU A 40 9.60 -14.95 -2.50
C LEU A 40 10.50 -13.93 -3.22
N PRO A 41 11.82 -13.92 -2.96
CA PRO A 41 12.71 -12.90 -3.49
C PRO A 41 13.19 -13.18 -4.93
N TYR A 42 12.61 -14.14 -5.65
CA TYR A 42 13.14 -14.58 -6.94
C TYR A 42 13.12 -13.50 -8.03
N GLN A 43 12.17 -12.56 -7.98
CA GLN A 43 12.20 -11.38 -8.84
C GLN A 43 12.76 -10.12 -8.17
N GLY A 44 13.02 -10.15 -6.86
CA GLY A 44 13.51 -8.98 -6.12
C GLY A 44 12.53 -7.80 -6.05
N GLN A 45 11.23 -8.00 -6.32
CA GLN A 45 10.26 -6.91 -6.51
C GLN A 45 9.52 -6.46 -5.25
N ALA A 46 9.62 -7.18 -4.13
CA ALA A 46 8.85 -6.86 -2.91
C ALA A 46 9.05 -5.41 -2.44
N GLY A 47 10.31 -4.96 -2.37
CA GLY A 47 10.63 -3.58 -2.00
C GLY A 47 10.11 -2.54 -2.98
N ALA A 48 10.22 -2.80 -4.29
CA ALA A 48 9.68 -1.91 -5.32
C ALA A 48 8.16 -1.78 -5.22
N GLN A 49 7.44 -2.88 -4.99
CA GLN A 49 5.99 -2.86 -4.80
C GLN A 49 5.58 -2.07 -3.54
N ALA A 50 6.33 -2.16 -2.44
CA ALA A 50 6.07 -1.35 -1.25
C ALA A 50 6.27 0.15 -1.50
N ILE A 51 7.27 0.54 -2.32
CA ILE A 51 7.49 1.93 -2.72
C ILE A 51 6.34 2.43 -3.61
N GLU A 52 5.90 1.62 -4.58
CA GLU A 52 4.73 1.91 -5.42
C GLU A 52 3.46 2.11 -4.60
N ASP A 53 3.26 1.31 -3.54
CA ASP A 53 2.11 1.48 -2.64
C ASP A 53 2.14 2.83 -1.92
N GLY A 54 3.31 3.24 -1.42
CA GLY A 54 3.49 4.55 -0.78
C GLY A 54 3.21 5.71 -1.73
N LEU A 55 3.70 5.62 -2.98
CA LEU A 55 3.40 6.60 -4.03
C LEU A 55 1.90 6.64 -4.36
N ALA A 56 1.26 5.48 -4.52
CA ALA A 56 -0.17 5.40 -4.81
C ALA A 56 -1.03 6.01 -3.71
N LEU A 57 -0.73 5.71 -2.43
CA LEU A 57 -1.40 6.36 -1.29
C LEU A 57 -1.21 7.88 -1.30
N GLY A 58 0.02 8.36 -1.52
CA GLY A 58 0.31 9.78 -1.59
C GLY A 58 -0.49 10.51 -2.66
N LEU A 59 -0.56 9.94 -3.86
CA LEU A 59 -1.33 10.50 -4.97
C LEU A 59 -2.85 10.44 -4.73
N LEU A 60 -3.36 9.31 -4.24
CA LEU A 60 -4.81 9.15 -4.05
C LEU A 60 -5.36 10.01 -2.89
N LEU A 61 -4.50 10.39 -1.95
CA LEU A 61 -4.86 11.23 -0.80
C LEU A 61 -4.52 12.72 -1.00
N SER A 62 -3.85 13.13 -2.08
CA SER A 62 -3.43 14.53 -2.29
C SER A 62 -4.57 15.51 -2.58
N HIS A 63 -5.73 15.01 -3.04
CA HIS A 63 -6.91 15.81 -3.42
C HIS A 63 -8.13 15.45 -2.58
N LEU A 64 -7.95 15.43 -1.26
CA LEU A 64 -9.07 15.28 -0.34
C LEU A 64 -9.81 16.61 -0.18
N PRO A 65 -11.14 16.64 -0.36
CA PRO A 65 -11.91 17.84 -0.08
C PRO A 65 -11.85 18.17 1.42
N PRO A 66 -11.90 19.46 1.80
CA PRO A 66 -12.03 19.84 3.20
C PRO A 66 -13.33 19.25 3.77
N SER A 67 -13.36 18.88 5.06
CA SER A 67 -14.63 18.48 5.67
C SER A 67 -15.63 19.63 5.62
N PRO A 68 -16.93 19.32 5.48
CA PRO A 68 -17.96 20.30 5.77
C PRO A 68 -17.76 20.85 7.19
N PRO A 69 -18.11 22.13 7.44
CA PRO A 69 -18.00 22.72 8.77
C PRO A 69 -18.76 21.83 9.77
N SER A 70 -18.09 21.47 10.86
CA SER A 70 -18.72 20.75 11.96
C SER A 70 -19.96 21.53 12.41
N SER A 71 -21.13 20.87 12.44
CA SER A 71 -22.32 21.43 13.09
C SER A 71 -21.94 22.00 14.47
N PRO A 72 -22.48 23.15 14.89
CA PRO A 72 -22.15 23.72 16.18
C PRO A 72 -22.31 22.64 17.25
N SER A 73 -21.22 22.40 17.99
CA SER A 73 -21.16 21.45 19.08
C SER A 73 -22.40 21.61 19.97
N ASN A 74 -23.14 20.52 20.18
CA ASN A 74 -24.11 20.45 21.27
C ASN A 74 -23.42 21.00 22.54
N PRO A 75 -24.04 21.92 23.29
CA PRO A 75 -23.45 22.42 24.52
C PRO A 75 -23.14 21.22 25.42
N SER A 76 -21.86 21.02 25.70
CA SER A 76 -21.35 20.00 26.58
C SER A 76 -22.09 20.07 27.91
N LEU A 77 -22.77 18.99 28.29
CA LEU A 77 -23.28 18.82 29.64
C LEU A 77 -22.12 19.01 30.63
N PRO A 78 -22.30 19.77 31.72
CA PRO A 78 -21.23 20.02 32.68
C PRO A 78 -20.79 18.68 33.29
N SER A 79 -19.50 18.36 33.14
CA SER A 79 -18.89 17.23 33.86
C SER A 79 -18.92 17.50 35.37
N PRO A 80 -19.17 16.50 36.23
CA PRO A 80 -19.12 16.70 37.66
C PRO A 80 -17.67 17.02 38.10
N LEU A 81 -17.53 18.05 38.92
CA LEU A 81 -16.29 18.50 39.53
C LEU A 81 -15.65 17.35 40.34
N LEU A 82 -14.50 16.84 39.89
CA LEU A 82 -13.64 16.02 40.73
C LEU A 82 -12.50 16.90 41.26
N SER A 83 -12.39 16.93 42.59
CA SER A 83 -11.47 17.76 43.37
C SER A 83 -10.01 17.56 42.97
N SER A 84 -9.31 18.69 42.95
CA SER A 84 -7.87 18.85 42.79
C SER A 84 -7.02 17.96 43.70
N SER A 85 -6.00 17.35 43.13
CA SER A 85 -4.74 17.08 43.81
C SER A 85 -3.59 17.51 42.90
N SER A 86 -2.68 18.27 43.51
CA SER A 86 -1.55 18.98 42.94
C SER A 86 -0.32 18.08 42.82
N SER A 87 0.36 18.11 41.67
CA SER A 87 1.77 17.69 41.58
C SER A 87 2.48 18.29 40.36
N SER A 88 3.47 19.12 40.66
CA SER A 88 4.75 19.33 39.95
C SER A 88 4.76 19.60 38.43
N SER A 89 5.14 20.83 38.10
CA SER A 89 5.53 21.35 36.80
C SER A 89 6.81 20.72 36.23
N GLU A 90 6.71 20.01 35.12
CA GLU A 90 7.82 19.78 34.18
C GLU A 90 7.57 20.59 32.91
N THR A 91 8.43 21.58 32.64
CA THR A 91 8.37 22.40 31.43
C THR A 91 8.96 21.61 30.26
N ASN A 92 8.12 20.84 29.57
CA ASN A 92 8.52 20.19 28.32
C ASN A 92 8.64 21.23 27.20
N ASN A 93 9.86 21.70 26.93
CA ASN A 93 10.25 22.50 25.77
C ASN A 93 10.29 21.68 24.47
N HIS A 94 9.34 20.77 24.25
CA HIS A 94 9.22 20.09 22.96
C HIS A 94 8.45 21.00 22.00
N PRO A 95 8.94 21.27 20.78
CA PRO A 95 8.15 21.95 19.75
C PRO A 95 6.83 21.20 19.59
N GLN A 96 5.71 21.82 20.00
CA GLN A 96 4.39 21.32 19.66
C GLN A 96 4.18 21.69 18.20
N PHE A 97 4.35 20.72 17.31
CA PHE A 97 3.86 20.87 15.97
C PHE A 97 2.32 20.93 16.06
N SER A 98 1.76 22.13 15.93
CA SER A 98 0.32 22.33 15.80
C SER A 98 -0.11 21.86 14.41
N HIS A 99 -0.11 20.54 14.19
CA HIS A 99 -0.75 19.97 13.02
C HIS A 99 -2.26 20.06 13.25
N SER A 100 -2.88 21.10 12.72
CA SER A 100 -4.32 21.09 12.48
C SER A 100 -4.57 20.03 11.40
N THR A 101 -4.82 18.79 11.82
CA THR A 101 -5.23 17.73 10.89
C THR A 101 -6.51 18.21 10.22
N PRO A 102 -6.55 18.38 8.89
CA PRO A 102 -7.79 18.70 8.21
C PRO A 102 -8.81 17.62 8.58
N SER A 103 -9.94 18.03 9.13
CA SER A 103 -11.06 17.10 9.30
C SER A 103 -11.44 16.66 7.88
N ILE A 104 -11.40 15.34 7.64
CA ILE A 104 -11.73 14.72 6.36
C ILE A 104 -12.97 13.87 6.61
N SER A 105 -13.95 13.93 5.70
CA SER A 105 -15.12 13.06 5.78
C SER A 105 -14.68 11.58 5.82
N PRO A 106 -15.06 10.79 6.84
CA PRO A 106 -14.70 9.39 6.94
C PRO A 106 -15.03 8.58 5.67
N THR A 107 -16.15 8.90 5.02
CA THR A 107 -16.60 8.26 3.78
C THR A 107 -15.66 8.55 2.62
N VAL A 108 -15.17 9.78 2.49
CA VAL A 108 -14.26 10.15 1.40
C VAL A 108 -12.90 9.48 1.56
N LEU A 109 -12.39 9.42 2.80
CA LEU A 109 -11.16 8.68 3.09
C LEU A 109 -11.30 7.20 2.72
N GLU A 110 -12.37 6.54 3.16
CA GLU A 110 -12.62 5.14 2.85
C GLU A 110 -12.75 4.90 1.34
N GLN A 111 -13.42 5.79 0.59
CA GLN A 111 -13.47 5.73 -0.87
C GLN A 111 -12.08 5.85 -1.52
N ARG A 112 -11.17 6.68 -0.99
CA ARG A 112 -9.79 6.75 -1.49
C ARG A 112 -9.00 5.49 -1.19
N LEU A 113 -9.20 4.87 -0.02
CA LEU A 113 -8.57 3.60 0.32
C LEU A 113 -9.10 2.45 -0.55
N GLN A 114 -10.37 2.48 -0.93
CA GLN A 114 -10.95 1.57 -1.94
C GLN A 114 -10.28 1.76 -3.31
N SER A 115 -10.09 3.00 -3.75
CA SER A 115 -9.35 3.29 -4.98
C SER A 115 -7.90 2.79 -4.92
N PHE A 116 -7.23 2.92 -3.77
CA PHE A 116 -5.88 2.38 -3.56
C PHE A 116 -5.86 0.86 -3.74
N GLU A 117 -6.77 0.14 -3.07
CA GLU A 117 -6.88 -1.31 -3.23
C GLU A 117 -7.11 -1.69 -4.69
N LYS A 118 -8.02 -0.98 -5.39
CA LYS A 118 -8.33 -1.24 -6.80
C LYS A 118 -7.11 -1.09 -7.70
N VAL A 119 -6.30 -0.05 -7.49
CA VAL A 119 -5.11 0.23 -8.31
C VAL A 119 -3.97 -0.75 -8.00
N ARG A 120 -3.78 -1.13 -6.74
CA ARG A 120 -2.57 -1.83 -6.30
C ARG A 120 -2.73 -3.33 -6.07
N ARG A 121 -3.90 -3.79 -5.61
CA ARG A 121 -4.08 -5.18 -5.17
C ARG A 121 -3.75 -6.17 -6.27
N ASN A 122 -4.37 -6.01 -7.44
CA ASN A 122 -4.14 -6.92 -8.55
C ASN A 122 -2.70 -6.86 -9.04
N ARG A 123 -2.13 -5.66 -9.20
CA ARG A 123 -0.75 -5.51 -9.69
C ARG A 123 0.29 -6.16 -8.79
N ALA A 124 0.20 -5.95 -7.47
CA ALA A 124 1.12 -6.58 -6.54
C ALA A 124 0.85 -8.09 -6.40
N SER A 125 -0.41 -8.51 -6.46
CA SER A 125 -0.78 -9.94 -6.43
C SER A 125 -0.18 -10.67 -7.64
N ALA A 126 -0.21 -10.07 -8.84
CA ALA A 126 0.48 -10.61 -10.01
C ALA A 126 1.99 -10.76 -9.76
N MET A 127 2.65 -9.77 -9.12
CA MET A 127 4.06 -9.88 -8.71
C MET A 127 4.30 -11.00 -7.71
N GLN A 128 3.41 -11.19 -6.74
CA GLN A 128 3.51 -12.33 -5.83
C GLN A 128 3.51 -13.64 -6.62
N MET A 129 2.57 -13.79 -7.56
CA MET A 129 2.48 -15.02 -8.35
C MET A 129 3.72 -15.25 -9.22
N PHE A 130 4.24 -14.19 -9.85
CA PHE A 130 5.44 -14.30 -10.69
C PHE A 130 6.71 -14.54 -9.88
N SER A 131 6.82 -13.95 -8.70
CA SER A 131 7.99 -14.09 -7.83
C SER A 131 7.98 -15.38 -7.03
N ASN A 132 6.81 -15.98 -6.79
CA ASN A 132 6.70 -17.25 -6.06
C ASN A 132 6.95 -18.48 -6.94
N ALA A 133 6.97 -18.32 -8.25
CA ALA A 133 7.20 -19.41 -9.18
C ALA A 133 8.67 -19.73 -9.39
N GLY A 134 8.98 -21.02 -9.55
CA GLY A 134 10.27 -21.44 -10.09
C GLY A 134 10.42 -20.99 -11.54
N GLN A 135 11.64 -20.68 -11.98
CA GLN A 135 11.93 -20.24 -13.35
C GLN A 135 11.55 -21.31 -14.41
N ASP A 136 11.44 -22.56 -14.00
CA ASP A 136 11.02 -23.73 -14.77
C ASP A 136 9.50 -23.97 -14.80
N GLN A 137 8.70 -23.19 -14.05
CA GLN A 137 7.27 -23.44 -13.81
C GLN A 137 6.32 -22.51 -14.57
N GLY A 138 6.74 -21.94 -15.71
CA GLY A 138 6.04 -20.88 -16.43
C GLY A 138 4.53 -21.10 -16.66
N GLU A 139 4.09 -22.32 -16.99
CA GLU A 139 2.66 -22.62 -17.20
C GLU A 139 1.82 -22.54 -15.91
N LYS A 140 2.36 -23.00 -14.77
CA LYS A 140 1.67 -22.88 -13.47
C LYS A 140 1.49 -21.42 -13.05
N VAL A 141 2.45 -20.57 -13.44
CA VAL A 141 2.39 -19.13 -13.20
C VAL A 141 1.26 -18.50 -13.98
N LYS A 142 1.10 -18.88 -15.26
CA LYS A 142 0.08 -18.30 -16.14
C LYS A 142 -1.33 -18.46 -15.61
N GLU A 143 -1.69 -19.67 -15.18
CA GLU A 143 -3.01 -19.95 -14.62
C GLU A 143 -3.23 -19.20 -13.31
N SER A 144 -2.25 -19.29 -12.40
CA SER A 144 -2.39 -18.76 -11.05
C SER A 144 -2.32 -17.22 -11.00
N ALA A 145 -1.64 -16.58 -11.96
CA ALA A 145 -1.54 -15.12 -12.07
C ALA A 145 -2.67 -14.49 -12.89
N ARG A 146 -3.35 -15.26 -13.76
CA ARG A 146 -4.44 -14.76 -14.62
C ARG A 146 -5.46 -13.89 -13.89
N PRO A 147 -5.94 -14.23 -12.68
CA PRO A 147 -6.96 -13.44 -12.00
C PRO A 147 -6.50 -12.02 -11.61
N TYR A 148 -5.20 -11.77 -11.63
CA TYR A 148 -4.58 -10.52 -11.18
C TYR A 148 -3.98 -9.70 -12.31
N VAL A 149 -3.87 -10.28 -13.51
CA VAL A 149 -3.45 -9.55 -14.70
C VAL A 149 -4.68 -8.87 -15.32
N GLU A 150 -4.48 -7.65 -15.80
CA GLU A 150 -5.52 -6.83 -16.40
C GLU A 150 -6.21 -7.55 -17.56
N GLU A 151 -7.52 -7.36 -17.70
CA GLU A 151 -8.29 -7.97 -18.78
C GLU A 151 -7.75 -7.53 -20.14
N GLY A 152 -7.58 -8.48 -21.07
CA GLY A 152 -6.99 -8.23 -22.39
C GLY A 152 -5.45 -8.16 -22.40
N VAL A 153 -4.78 -8.19 -21.24
CA VAL A 153 -3.32 -8.30 -21.15
C VAL A 153 -2.91 -9.76 -21.07
N GLU A 154 -1.99 -10.19 -21.93
CA GLU A 154 -1.45 -11.54 -21.90
C GLU A 154 -0.56 -11.73 -20.66
N VAL A 155 -0.70 -12.88 -19.97
CA VAL A 155 0.15 -13.18 -18.82
C VAL A 155 1.55 -13.55 -19.30
N PRO A 156 2.61 -12.90 -18.79
CA PRO A 156 3.98 -13.22 -19.14
C PRO A 156 4.33 -14.70 -19.03
N SER A 157 4.97 -15.24 -20.06
CA SER A 157 5.40 -16.64 -20.17
C SER A 157 6.90 -16.83 -20.02
N ASN A 158 7.67 -15.80 -20.38
CA ASN A 158 9.11 -15.90 -20.59
C ASN A 158 9.83 -14.68 -19.97
N PRO A 159 11.16 -14.77 -19.76
CA PRO A 159 11.90 -13.71 -19.08
C PRO A 159 11.74 -12.31 -19.69
N LYS A 160 11.65 -12.19 -21.02
CA LYS A 160 11.49 -10.90 -21.70
C LYS A 160 10.14 -10.28 -21.36
N GLU A 161 9.07 -11.05 -21.41
CA GLU A 161 7.72 -10.59 -21.06
C GLU A 161 7.60 -10.23 -19.58
N TYR A 162 8.27 -10.98 -18.68
CA TYR A 162 8.31 -10.61 -17.26
C TYR A 162 8.98 -9.25 -17.05
N ILE A 163 10.12 -9.01 -17.71
CA ILE A 163 10.81 -7.72 -17.64
C ILE A 163 9.92 -6.60 -18.17
N GLU A 164 9.31 -6.78 -19.35
CA GLU A 164 8.39 -5.81 -19.94
C GLU A 164 7.23 -5.48 -18.98
N TYR A 165 6.55 -6.51 -18.45
CA TYR A 165 5.43 -6.34 -17.53
C TYR A 165 5.87 -5.65 -16.21
N ASN A 166 7.02 -6.04 -15.68
CA ASN A 166 7.53 -5.55 -14.41
C ASN A 166 7.93 -4.08 -14.47
N PHE A 167 8.68 -3.68 -15.50
CA PHE A 167 9.33 -2.37 -15.55
C PHE A 167 8.59 -1.33 -16.39
N ARG A 168 7.52 -1.70 -17.10
CA ARG A 168 6.69 -0.77 -17.87
C ARG A 168 5.53 -0.17 -17.07
N HIS A 169 5.25 -0.71 -15.87
CA HIS A 169 4.12 -0.26 -15.07
C HIS A 169 4.31 1.18 -14.58
N ASP A 170 3.34 2.05 -14.88
CA ASP A 170 3.32 3.45 -14.46
C ASP A 170 2.26 3.66 -13.38
N VAL A 171 2.67 3.51 -12.12
CA VAL A 171 1.78 3.64 -10.96
C VAL A 171 1.15 5.03 -10.85
N ARG A 172 1.84 6.08 -11.29
CA ARG A 172 1.30 7.45 -11.28
C ARG A 172 0.13 7.55 -12.25
N LYS A 173 0.33 7.08 -13.49
CA LYS A 173 -0.70 7.13 -14.53
C LYS A 173 -1.98 6.41 -14.14
N VAL A 174 -1.89 5.21 -13.55
CA VAL A 174 -3.09 4.49 -13.07
C VAL A 174 -3.77 5.21 -11.89
N CYS A 175 -3.00 5.81 -10.97
CA CYS A 175 -3.59 6.60 -9.88
C CYS A 175 -4.34 7.82 -10.40
N GLU A 176 -3.76 8.56 -11.35
CA GLU A 176 -4.41 9.72 -11.96
C GLU A 176 -5.69 9.33 -12.73
N GLN A 177 -5.66 8.21 -13.45
CA GLN A 177 -6.85 7.67 -14.13
C GLN A 177 -7.96 7.35 -13.13
N GLU A 178 -7.62 6.74 -11.99
CA GLU A 178 -8.57 6.44 -10.93
C GLU A 178 -9.12 7.72 -10.27
N LEU A 179 -8.27 8.72 -10.02
CA LEU A 179 -8.69 10.04 -9.52
C LEU A 179 -9.66 10.75 -10.49
N ARG A 180 -9.39 10.72 -11.80
CA ARG A 180 -10.30 11.26 -12.82
C ARG A 180 -11.61 10.47 -12.83
N ARG A 181 -11.55 9.14 -12.78
CA ARG A 181 -12.73 8.26 -12.78
C ARG A 181 -13.68 8.54 -11.61
N ILE A 182 -13.14 8.88 -10.44
CA ILE A 182 -13.93 9.20 -9.24
C ILE A 182 -14.24 10.70 -9.09
N GLY A 183 -13.93 11.52 -10.11
CA GLY A 183 -14.22 12.95 -10.12
C GLY A 183 -13.39 13.77 -9.12
N ALA A 184 -12.24 13.26 -8.68
CA ALA A 184 -11.36 13.94 -7.73
C ALA A 184 -10.54 15.07 -8.35
N VAL A 185 -10.25 14.97 -9.66
CA VAL A 185 -9.46 15.93 -10.41
C VAL A 185 -10.07 16.13 -11.81
N SER A 186 -10.07 17.37 -12.29
CA SER A 186 -10.55 17.76 -13.61
C SER A 186 -9.37 18.31 -14.44
N GLY A 187 -8.49 17.42 -14.93
CA GLY A 187 -7.33 17.77 -15.76
C GLY A 187 -6.17 16.76 -15.74
N GLU A 188 -5.09 17.04 -16.48
CA GLU A 188 -3.76 16.44 -16.22
C GLU A 188 -3.17 17.05 -14.94
N VAL A 189 -2.54 16.21 -14.10
CA VAL A 189 -1.95 16.61 -12.81
C VAL A 189 -0.48 16.99 -13.02
#